data_AF-A0A1F5CJM5-F1
#
_entry.id   AF-A0A1F5CJM5-F1
#
_cell.length_a   1.000
_cell.length_b   1.000
_cell.length_c   1.000
_cell.angle_alpha   90.00
_cell.angle_beta   90.00
_cell.angle_gamma   90.00
#
_symmetry.space_group_name_H-M   'P 1'
#
loop_
_entity.id
_entity.type
_entity.pdbx_description
1 polymer ?
#
loop_
_entity_poly.entity_id
_entity_poly.type
_entity_poly.pdbx_seq_one_letter_code
_entity_poly.pdbx_strand_id
1 'polypeptide(L)'
;MDKKKSKEIIFEIEKGFKESNIKLPVYLKLELAKLILNLIGRKKKFGLFVILGWQRKWGKFTDISDKTQDIFVKRHINIMKIKKRPSGRHDVSTTINFDGAILIDKKGNIIHSGVIIEGLWPKVVAEKINPGQFKDLSEQFGFKEKVHSRHLAAITSSYIFKNTTVFTVSEETNSFHIFENGKIIYSYV
;
A
#
# COMPACT_ATOMS: atom_id res chain seq x y z
N MET A 1 -12.64 12.89 9.02
CA MET A 1 -11.67 12.77 10.13
C MET A 1 -11.39 14.17 10.67
N ASP A 2 -11.36 14.35 11.98
CA ASP A 2 -11.02 15.64 12.59
C ASP A 2 -9.58 16.06 12.22
N LYS A 3 -9.33 17.36 12.03
CA LYS A 3 -8.02 17.95 11.73
C LYS A 3 -6.99 17.61 12.82
N LYS A 4 -7.39 17.56 14.09
CA LYS A 4 -6.48 17.20 15.21
C LYS A 4 -6.02 15.75 15.10
N LYS A 5 -6.98 14.82 15.00
CA LYS A 5 -6.73 13.38 14.79
C LYS A 5 -5.89 13.10 13.54
N SER A 6 -6.12 13.87 12.46
CA SER A 6 -5.34 13.74 11.21
C SER A 6 -3.86 14.13 11.39
N LYS A 7 -3.56 15.14 12.21
CA LYS A 7 -2.17 15.55 12.48
C LYS A 7 -1.42 14.51 13.30
N GLU A 8 -2.07 13.96 14.32
CA GLU A 8 -1.52 12.89 15.17
C GLU A 8 -1.20 11.64 14.34
N ILE A 9 -2.14 11.20 13.49
CA ILE A 9 -1.94 10.06 12.58
C ILE A 9 -0.73 10.27 11.67
N ILE A 10 -0.62 11.45 11.04
CA ILE A 10 0.50 11.75 10.14
C ILE A 10 1.83 11.79 10.89
N PHE A 11 1.85 12.29 12.12
CA PHE A 11 3.04 12.31 12.96
C PHE A 11 3.53 10.90 13.29
N GLU A 12 2.64 10.00 13.70
CA GLU A 12 2.99 8.59 13.97
C GLU A 12 3.49 7.87 12.72
N ILE A 13 2.85 8.11 11.56
CA ILE A 13 3.31 7.57 10.28
C ILE A 13 4.71 8.08 9.93
N GLU A 14 4.96 9.38 10.12
CA GLU A 14 6.27 9.98 9.86
C GLU A 14 7.37 9.38 10.73
N LYS A 15 7.07 9.15 12.02
CA LYS A 15 7.98 8.48 12.94
C LYS A 15 8.31 7.07 12.46
N GLY A 16 7.30 6.27 12.11
CA GLY A 16 7.51 4.92 11.56
C GLY A 16 8.34 4.91 10.28
N PHE A 17 8.17 5.91 9.40
CA PHE A 17 9.00 6.05 8.19
C PHE A 17 10.46 6.42 8.48
N LYS A 18 10.70 7.23 9.52
CA LYS A 18 12.06 7.67 9.92
C LYS A 18 12.85 6.56 10.61
N GLU A 19 12.16 5.69 11.35
CA GLU A 19 12.77 4.54 12.03
C GLU A 19 13.11 3.39 11.06
N SER A 20 12.55 3.41 9.85
CA SER A 20 12.77 2.37 8.86
C SER A 20 13.95 2.65 7.92
N ASN A 21 14.68 1.58 7.57
CA ASN A 21 15.84 1.61 6.67
C ASN A 21 15.49 1.61 5.17
N ILE A 22 14.22 1.83 4.79
CA ILE A 22 13.81 1.87 3.38
C ILE A 22 14.29 3.17 2.71
N LYS A 23 15.09 3.02 1.64
CA LYS A 23 15.73 4.10 0.87
C LYS A 23 14.78 4.89 -0.06
N LEU A 24 13.52 5.08 0.35
CA LEU A 24 12.57 5.94 -0.35
C LEU A 24 12.43 7.28 0.39
N PRO A 25 12.28 8.41 -0.30
CA PRO A 25 12.16 9.70 0.38
C PRO A 25 10.93 9.77 1.29
N VAL A 26 11.12 10.16 2.55
CA VAL A 26 10.05 10.25 3.55
C VAL A 26 8.90 11.15 3.06
N TYR A 27 9.21 12.28 2.41
CA TYR A 27 8.19 13.19 1.87
C TYR A 27 7.26 12.49 0.87
N LEU A 28 7.78 11.56 0.08
CA LEU A 28 7.02 10.83 -0.94
C LEU A 28 6.07 9.83 -0.28
N LYS A 29 6.59 9.07 0.70
CA LYS A 29 5.80 8.14 1.50
C LYS A 29 4.66 8.86 2.24
N LEU A 30 4.97 10.02 2.85
CA LEU A 30 3.99 10.85 3.56
C LEU A 30 2.94 11.44 2.63
N GLU A 31 3.30 11.90 1.44
CA GLU A 31 2.32 12.43 0.50
C GLU A 31 1.34 11.33 0.06
N LEU A 32 1.84 10.12 -0.20
CA LEU A 32 0.97 8.98 -0.49
C LEU A 32 0.05 8.62 0.69
N ALA A 33 0.59 8.57 1.92
CA ALA A 33 -0.21 8.33 3.11
C ALA A 33 -1.32 9.38 3.28
N LYS A 34 -1.02 10.67 3.05
CA LYS A 34 -2.02 11.76 3.09
C LYS A 34 -3.10 11.58 2.03
N LEU A 35 -2.74 11.20 0.80
CA LEU A 35 -3.72 10.93 -0.25
C LEU A 35 -4.67 9.79 0.14
N ILE A 36 -4.13 8.70 0.71
CA ILE A 36 -4.92 7.55 1.15
C ILE A 36 -5.81 7.92 2.35
N LEU A 37 -5.30 8.63 3.34
CA LEU A 37 -6.10 9.07 4.50
C LEU A 37 -7.21 10.04 4.12
N ASN A 38 -6.93 10.99 3.21
CA ASN A 38 -7.95 11.88 2.66
C ASN A 38 -9.05 11.08 1.96
N LEU A 39 -8.66 10.00 1.27
CA LEU A 39 -9.57 9.14 0.58
C LEU A 39 -10.44 8.30 1.55
N ILE A 40 -9.85 7.71 2.59
CA ILE A 40 -10.58 7.04 3.69
C ILE A 40 -11.62 7.99 4.30
N GLY A 41 -11.27 9.27 4.45
CA GLY A 41 -12.20 10.28 4.96
C GLY A 41 -13.39 10.60 4.03
N ARG A 42 -13.29 10.31 2.73
CA ARG A 42 -14.30 10.63 1.72
C ARG A 42 -15.14 9.42 1.28
N LYS A 43 -14.53 8.24 1.23
CA LYS A 43 -15.15 7.01 0.75
C LYS A 43 -15.14 5.97 1.87
N LYS A 44 -16.27 5.31 2.09
CA LYS A 44 -16.36 4.16 3.01
C LYS A 44 -16.38 2.87 2.21
N LYS A 45 -15.87 1.78 2.80
CA LYS A 45 -15.90 0.43 2.26
C LYS A 45 -15.22 0.31 0.90
N PHE A 46 -13.90 0.49 0.88
CA PHE A 46 -13.11 0.23 -0.31
C PHE A 46 -11.82 -0.51 0.04
N GLY A 47 -11.43 -1.44 -0.84
CA GLY A 47 -10.13 -2.07 -0.79
C GLY A 47 -9.06 -1.20 -1.46
N LEU A 48 -7.87 -1.13 -0.87
CA LEU A 48 -6.71 -0.54 -1.52
C LEU A 48 -5.46 -1.38 -1.25
N PHE A 49 -4.63 -1.56 -2.27
CA PHE A 49 -3.32 -2.17 -2.16
C PHE A 49 -2.34 -1.39 -3.05
N VAL A 50 -1.34 -0.73 -2.45
CA VAL A 50 -0.36 0.10 -3.18
C VAL A 50 1.05 -0.32 -2.84
N ILE A 51 1.89 -0.49 -3.86
CA ILE A 51 3.34 -0.74 -3.71
C ILE A 51 4.10 0.48 -4.23
N LEU A 52 4.71 1.24 -3.31
CA LEU A 52 5.59 2.36 -3.64
C LEU A 52 7.04 1.90 -3.73
N GLY A 53 7.75 2.34 -4.77
CA GLY A 53 9.12 1.95 -5.06
C GLY A 53 9.25 0.77 -6.03
N TRP A 54 8.19 0.46 -6.78
CA TRP A 54 8.16 -0.63 -7.76
C TRP A 54 9.32 -0.57 -8.76
N GLN A 55 9.86 -1.73 -9.13
CA GLN A 55 10.96 -1.89 -10.07
C GLN A 55 10.62 -2.95 -11.11
N ARG A 56 11.03 -2.71 -12.37
CA ARG A 56 10.76 -3.61 -13.51
C ARG A 56 11.20 -5.07 -13.28
N LYS A 57 12.27 -5.29 -12.50
CA LYS A 57 12.78 -6.64 -12.18
C LYS A 57 11.78 -7.53 -11.43
N TRP A 58 10.74 -6.95 -10.84
CA TRP A 58 9.68 -7.68 -10.14
C TRP A 58 8.48 -8.01 -11.03
N GLY A 59 8.51 -7.70 -12.32
CA GLY A 59 7.41 -8.01 -13.25
C GLY A 59 7.06 -9.49 -13.38
N LYS A 60 7.92 -10.40 -12.91
CA LYS A 60 7.61 -11.85 -12.81
C LYS A 60 6.60 -12.21 -11.70
N PHE A 61 6.27 -11.26 -10.82
CA PHE A 61 5.29 -11.42 -9.74
C PHE A 61 3.97 -10.73 -10.07
N THR A 62 3.80 -10.26 -11.31
CA THR A 62 2.64 -9.48 -11.72
C THR A 62 1.92 -10.15 -12.86
N ASP A 63 0.60 -10.22 -12.75
CA ASP A 63 -0.29 -10.55 -13.85
C ASP A 63 -1.34 -9.43 -14.03
N ILE A 64 -1.83 -9.26 -15.25
CA ILE A 64 -2.90 -8.30 -15.59
C ILE A 64 -4.05 -9.11 -16.15
N SER A 65 -5.02 -9.43 -15.30
CA SER A 65 -6.21 -10.20 -15.67
C SER A 65 -7.08 -9.46 -16.69
N ASP A 66 -7.18 -8.13 -16.56
CA ASP A 66 -7.98 -7.27 -17.43
C ASP A 66 -7.24 -5.96 -17.70
N LYS A 67 -6.85 -5.76 -18.97
CA LYS A 67 -6.15 -4.55 -19.42
C LYS A 67 -6.96 -3.26 -19.22
N THR A 68 -8.28 -3.34 -19.06
CA THR A 68 -9.13 -2.19 -18.78
C THR A 68 -9.00 -1.70 -17.33
N GLN A 69 -8.53 -2.54 -16.41
CA GLN A 69 -8.24 -2.17 -15.01
C GLN A 69 -6.92 -1.40 -14.87
N ASP A 70 -6.05 -1.50 -15.86
CA ASP A 70 -4.81 -0.73 -15.93
C ASP A 70 -5.04 0.66 -16.55
N ILE A 71 -5.78 1.49 -15.83
CA ILE A 71 -6.18 2.82 -16.32
C ILE A 71 -5.04 3.84 -16.29
N PHE A 72 -3.87 3.49 -15.73
CA PHE A 72 -2.70 4.37 -15.65
C PHE A 72 -1.60 4.05 -16.67
N VAL A 73 -1.60 2.89 -17.34
CA VAL A 73 -0.54 2.53 -18.30
C VAL A 73 -0.31 3.55 -19.42
N LYS A 74 -1.37 4.26 -19.85
CA LYS A 74 -1.30 5.32 -20.87
C LYS A 74 -1.23 6.73 -20.27
N ARG A 75 -1.22 6.88 -18.94
CA ARG A 75 -1.38 8.16 -18.24
C ARG A 75 -0.17 8.45 -17.35
N HIS A 76 0.53 9.55 -17.66
CA HIS A 76 1.63 10.02 -16.84
C HIS A 76 1.10 10.77 -15.60
N ILE A 77 0.81 10.04 -14.53
CA ILE A 77 0.36 10.59 -13.25
C ILE A 77 1.45 10.41 -12.20
N ASN A 78 1.81 11.51 -11.54
CA ASN A 78 2.75 11.53 -10.43
C ASN A 78 2.02 11.99 -9.15
N ILE A 79 2.19 11.25 -8.06
CA ILE A 79 1.45 11.49 -6.82
C ILE A 79 1.71 12.87 -6.22
N MET A 80 2.91 13.43 -6.44
CA MET A 80 3.26 14.79 -5.97
C MET A 80 2.54 15.90 -6.74
N LYS A 81 1.94 15.59 -7.89
CA LYS A 81 1.28 16.56 -8.78
C LYS A 81 -0.24 16.47 -8.74
N ILE A 82 -0.82 15.51 -8.02
CA ILE A 82 -2.28 15.28 -7.97
C ILE A 82 -3.03 16.52 -7.47
N LYS A 83 -2.51 17.20 -6.43
CA LYS A 83 -3.12 18.42 -5.86
C LYS A 83 -3.14 19.62 -6.82
N LYS A 84 -2.36 19.62 -7.90
CA LYS A 84 -2.23 20.75 -8.84
C LYS A 84 -3.18 20.67 -10.04
N ARG A 85 -4.09 19.70 -10.11
CA ARG A 85 -5.03 19.54 -11.24
C ARG A 85 -6.45 19.95 -10.83
N PRO A 86 -6.95 21.12 -11.26
CA PRO A 86 -8.29 21.62 -10.92
C PRO A 86 -9.39 21.08 -11.83
N SER A 87 -9.36 19.81 -12.24
CA SER A 87 -10.33 19.26 -13.20
C SER A 87 -10.83 17.84 -12.85
N GLY A 88 -11.81 17.80 -11.94
CA GLY A 88 -13.14 17.19 -12.07
C GLY A 88 -13.42 15.84 -12.74
N ARG A 89 -12.48 15.05 -13.28
CA ARG A 89 -12.84 13.76 -13.91
C ARG A 89 -12.01 12.53 -13.52
N HIS A 90 -10.78 12.68 -13.02
CA HIS A 90 -9.90 11.53 -12.79
C HIS A 90 -8.99 11.75 -11.58
N ASP A 91 -9.61 11.99 -10.43
CA ASP A 91 -8.93 11.96 -9.14
C ASP A 91 -8.64 10.49 -8.80
N VAL A 92 -7.55 10.20 -8.07
CA VAL A 92 -7.30 8.82 -7.58
C VAL A 92 -8.53 8.33 -6.80
N SER A 93 -9.34 9.25 -6.25
CA SER A 93 -10.64 9.00 -5.64
C SER A 93 -11.73 8.40 -6.55
N THR A 94 -11.74 8.65 -7.86
CA THR A 94 -12.69 7.99 -8.80
C THR A 94 -12.19 6.63 -9.28
N THR A 95 -11.00 6.23 -8.84
CA THR A 95 -10.23 5.11 -9.39
C THR A 95 -10.39 3.84 -8.54
N ILE A 96 -10.99 3.90 -7.35
CA ILE A 96 -10.84 2.87 -6.29
C ILE A 96 -11.95 1.81 -6.34
N ASN A 97 -12.26 1.31 -7.54
CA ASN A 97 -13.16 0.19 -7.75
C ASN A 97 -12.49 -0.90 -8.62
N PHE A 98 -11.15 -0.95 -8.67
CA PHE A 98 -10.46 -2.06 -9.32
C PHE A 98 -9.92 -3.03 -8.28
N ASP A 99 -10.07 -4.32 -8.57
CA ASP A 99 -9.43 -5.40 -7.84
C ASP A 99 -7.96 -5.48 -8.25
N GLY A 100 -7.07 -5.36 -7.27
CA GLY A 100 -5.63 -5.51 -7.48
C GLY A 100 -4.78 -4.39 -6.89
N ALA A 101 -3.50 -4.39 -7.25
CA ALA A 101 -2.48 -3.48 -6.74
C ALA A 101 -2.28 -2.26 -7.66
N ILE A 102 -1.95 -1.12 -7.04
CA ILE A 102 -1.36 0.03 -7.70
C ILE A 102 0.16 -0.04 -7.57
N LEU A 103 0.87 0.04 -8.69
CA LEU A 103 2.32 0.03 -8.73
C LEU A 103 2.84 1.44 -8.97
N ILE A 104 3.66 1.94 -8.04
CA ILE A 104 4.23 3.29 -8.11
C ILE A 104 5.75 3.20 -8.05
N ASP A 105 6.45 3.85 -8.97
CA ASP A 105 7.92 3.86 -8.98
C ASP A 105 8.52 4.68 -7.82
N LYS A 106 9.84 4.61 -7.67
CA LYS A 106 10.57 5.39 -6.64
C LYS A 106 10.50 6.92 -6.80
N LYS A 107 10.04 7.42 -7.96
CA LYS A 107 9.87 8.84 -8.27
C LYS A 107 8.42 9.31 -8.04
N GLY A 108 7.53 8.40 -7.63
CA GLY A 108 6.12 8.70 -7.41
C GLY A 108 5.24 8.63 -8.65
N ASN A 109 5.72 8.08 -9.76
CA ASN A 109 4.90 7.86 -10.96
C ASN A 109 4.09 6.58 -10.80
N ILE A 110 2.79 6.67 -11.07
CA ILE A 110 1.93 5.48 -11.15
C ILE A 110 2.25 4.77 -12.47
N ILE A 111 2.64 3.49 -12.37
CA ILE A 111 3.04 2.69 -13.53
C ILE A 111 1.88 1.83 -14.01
N HIS A 112 1.19 1.16 -13.07
CA HIS A 112 0.07 0.27 -13.36
C HIS A 112 -0.97 0.34 -12.23
N SER A 113 -2.22 -0.02 -12.55
CA SER A 113 -3.29 -0.35 -11.59
C SER A 113 -3.97 -1.66 -11.96
N GLY A 114 -4.76 -2.21 -11.02
CA GLY A 114 -5.48 -3.47 -11.26
C GLY A 114 -4.56 -4.68 -11.44
N VAL A 115 -3.33 -4.61 -10.90
CA VAL A 115 -2.34 -5.66 -11.08
C VAL A 115 -2.52 -6.75 -10.04
N ILE A 116 -2.58 -8.01 -10.47
CA ILE A 116 -2.53 -9.16 -9.57
C ILE A 116 -1.09 -9.37 -9.14
N ILE A 117 -0.85 -9.44 -7.83
CA ILE A 117 0.45 -9.81 -7.28
C ILE A 117 0.40 -11.26 -6.85
N GLU A 118 1.24 -12.09 -7.46
CA GLU A 118 1.25 -13.53 -7.27
C GLU A 118 2.63 -14.06 -6.86
N GLY A 119 2.73 -15.36 -6.60
CA GLY A 119 4.00 -16.02 -6.26
C GLY A 119 4.63 -15.53 -4.96
N LEU A 120 3.84 -14.98 -4.03
CA LEU A 120 4.33 -14.38 -2.78
C LEU A 120 4.64 -15.39 -1.67
N TRP A 121 4.03 -16.59 -1.70
CA TRP A 121 4.19 -17.66 -0.70
C TRP A 121 4.23 -17.15 0.78
N PRO A 122 3.14 -16.54 1.29
CA PRO A 122 3.15 -15.85 2.60
C PRO A 122 3.68 -16.70 3.76
N LYS A 123 3.36 -18.00 3.81
CA LYS A 123 3.87 -18.92 4.84
C LYS A 123 5.40 -19.00 4.87
N VAL A 124 6.05 -19.09 3.70
CA VAL A 124 7.51 -19.15 3.60
C VAL A 124 8.15 -17.84 4.03
N VAL A 125 7.50 -16.72 3.75
CA VAL A 125 7.99 -15.40 4.15
C VAL A 125 7.80 -15.16 5.64
N ALA A 126 6.65 -15.55 6.20
CA ALA A 126 6.37 -15.46 7.63
C ALA A 126 7.42 -16.21 8.46
N GLU A 127 7.77 -17.43 8.05
CA GLU A 127 8.80 -18.24 8.72
C GLU A 127 10.19 -17.59 8.70
N LYS A 128 10.52 -16.85 7.63
CA LYS A 128 11.80 -16.13 7.52
C LYS A 128 11.85 -14.87 8.40
N ILE A 129 10.70 -14.23 8.63
CA ILE A 129 10.62 -12.99 9.39
C ILE A 129 10.50 -13.28 10.89
N ASN A 130 9.64 -14.24 11.24
CA ASN A 130 9.28 -14.58 12.60
C ASN A 130 9.09 -16.11 12.70
N PRO A 131 10.19 -16.88 12.78
CA PRO A 131 10.12 -18.33 12.92
C PRO A 131 9.51 -18.71 14.27
N GLY A 132 8.73 -19.79 14.30
CA GLY A 132 8.12 -20.27 15.54
C GLY A 132 6.76 -20.93 15.34
N GLN A 133 6.07 -21.18 16.44
CA GLN A 133 4.73 -21.76 16.44
C GLN A 133 3.69 -20.67 16.66
N PHE A 134 2.80 -20.51 15.67
CA PHE A 134 1.72 -19.52 15.68
C PHE A 134 0.43 -20.20 15.22
N LYS A 135 -0.73 -19.67 15.62
CA LYS A 135 -2.02 -20.25 15.24
C LYS A 135 -2.32 -20.06 13.76
N ASP A 136 -1.93 -18.90 13.21
CA ASP A 136 -2.06 -18.58 11.79
C ASP A 136 -1.10 -17.47 11.35
N LEU A 137 -1.15 -17.15 10.06
CA LEU A 137 -0.31 -16.13 9.44
C LEU A 137 -0.58 -14.72 9.96
N SER A 138 -1.81 -14.39 10.37
CA SER A 138 -2.10 -13.05 10.92
C SER A 138 -1.28 -12.83 12.19
N GLU A 139 -1.31 -13.82 13.08
CA GLU A 139 -0.51 -13.81 14.32
C GLU A 139 0.99 -13.82 14.02
N GLN A 140 1.45 -14.71 13.13
CA GLN A 140 2.88 -14.84 12.81
C GLN A 140 3.47 -13.53 12.24
N PHE A 141 2.71 -12.80 11.42
CA PHE A 141 3.09 -11.49 10.90
C PHE A 141 2.94 -10.33 11.89
N GLY A 142 2.41 -10.59 13.10
CA GLY A 142 2.28 -9.59 14.16
C GLY A 142 1.04 -8.71 14.06
N PHE A 143 0.00 -9.13 13.34
CA PHE A 143 -1.28 -8.40 13.34
C PHE A 143 -2.01 -8.61 14.67
N LYS A 144 -2.57 -7.53 15.22
CA LYS A 144 -3.38 -7.57 16.45
C LYS A 144 -4.76 -8.21 16.23
N GLU A 145 -5.26 -8.11 15.01
CA GLU A 145 -6.56 -8.64 14.59
C GLU A 145 -6.39 -9.61 13.42
N LYS A 146 -7.40 -10.44 13.15
CA LYS A 146 -7.37 -11.35 12.01
C LYS A 146 -7.49 -10.57 10.71
N VAL A 147 -6.60 -10.86 9.77
CA VAL A 147 -6.57 -10.24 8.46
C VAL A 147 -6.62 -11.30 7.36
N HIS A 148 -7.08 -10.86 6.18
CA HIS A 148 -7.23 -11.73 5.02
C HIS A 148 -6.17 -11.47 3.95
N SER A 149 -6.38 -12.07 2.77
CA SER A 149 -5.46 -12.15 1.65
C SER A 149 -4.75 -10.83 1.30
N ARG A 150 -5.47 -9.70 1.26
CA ARG A 150 -4.88 -8.39 0.90
C ARG A 150 -3.75 -7.96 1.83
N HIS A 151 -3.97 -8.06 3.14
CA HIS A 151 -2.97 -7.64 4.14
C HIS A 151 -1.79 -8.62 4.20
N LEU A 152 -2.07 -9.92 4.09
CA LEU A 152 -1.03 -10.95 4.02
C LEU A 152 -0.17 -10.79 2.76
N ALA A 153 -0.79 -10.53 1.61
CA ALA A 153 -0.09 -10.23 0.36
C ALA A 153 0.75 -8.95 0.48
N ALA A 154 0.22 -7.92 1.14
CA ALA A 154 0.90 -6.65 1.28
C ALA A 154 2.15 -6.72 2.18
N ILE A 155 2.05 -7.32 3.37
CA ILE A 155 3.21 -7.47 4.24
C ILE A 155 4.26 -8.38 3.59
N THR A 156 3.83 -9.46 2.93
CA THR A 156 4.71 -10.36 2.18
C THR A 156 5.41 -9.63 1.02
N SER A 157 4.67 -8.82 0.28
CA SER A 157 5.20 -7.97 -0.81
C SER A 157 6.27 -7.02 -0.29
N SER A 158 6.04 -6.38 0.87
CA SER A 158 7.01 -5.47 1.48
C SER A 158 8.32 -6.17 1.87
N TYR A 159 8.28 -7.48 2.11
CA TYR A 159 9.48 -8.29 2.39
C TYR A 159 10.19 -8.73 1.10
N ILE A 160 9.46 -9.20 0.09
CA ILE A 160 10.03 -9.68 -1.17
C ILE A 160 10.59 -8.53 -2.01
N PHE A 161 9.82 -7.44 -2.13
CA PHE A 161 10.18 -6.28 -2.93
C PHE A 161 11.00 -5.29 -2.09
N LYS A 162 12.31 -5.53 -2.04
CA LYS A 162 13.24 -4.72 -1.23
C LYS A 162 13.21 -3.24 -1.60
N ASN A 163 13.30 -2.37 -0.60
CA ASN A 163 13.18 -0.90 -0.74
C ASN A 163 11.81 -0.43 -1.26
N THR A 164 10.74 -1.11 -0.85
CA THR A 164 9.36 -0.65 -1.08
C THR A 164 8.67 -0.26 0.22
N THR A 165 7.66 0.59 0.09
CA THR A 165 6.67 0.86 1.13
C THR A 165 5.32 0.40 0.60
N VAL A 166 4.64 -0.44 1.35
CA VAL A 166 3.37 -1.03 0.92
C VAL A 166 2.24 -0.49 1.79
N PHE A 167 1.12 -0.13 1.18
CA PHE A 167 -0.03 0.45 1.85
C PHE A 167 -1.27 -0.39 1.58
N THR A 168 -2.11 -0.60 2.59
CA THR A 168 -3.43 -1.22 2.39
C THR A 168 -4.54 -0.51 3.11
N VAL A 169 -5.72 -0.54 2.50
CA VAL A 169 -7.00 -0.22 3.15
C VAL A 169 -7.91 -1.44 3.05
N SER A 170 -8.49 -1.82 4.19
CA SER A 170 -9.48 -2.88 4.31
C SER A 170 -10.85 -2.40 3.81
N GLU A 171 -11.52 -3.20 3.00
CA GLU A 171 -12.88 -2.86 2.56
C GLU A 171 -13.89 -3.09 3.68
N GLU A 172 -13.64 -4.15 4.45
CA GLU A 172 -14.49 -4.68 5.49
C GLU A 172 -14.47 -3.78 6.74
N THR A 173 -13.28 -3.27 7.09
CA THR A 173 -13.07 -2.54 8.35
C THR A 173 -12.60 -1.10 8.16
N ASN A 174 -12.24 -0.67 6.94
CA ASN A 174 -11.54 0.60 6.67
C ASN A 174 -10.20 0.75 7.42
N SER A 175 -9.65 -0.35 7.95
CA SER A 175 -8.33 -0.33 8.59
C SER A 175 -7.25 0.00 7.58
N PHE A 176 -6.32 0.87 7.98
CA PHE A 176 -5.20 1.34 7.17
C PHE A 176 -3.90 0.82 7.75
N HIS A 177 -3.13 0.12 6.91
CA HIS A 177 -1.85 -0.43 7.29
C HIS A 177 -0.75 0.02 6.35
N ILE A 178 0.44 0.15 6.91
CA ILE A 178 1.66 0.43 6.15
C ILE A 178 2.73 -0.59 6.54
N PHE A 179 3.36 -1.17 5.53
CA PHE A 179 4.34 -2.24 5.68
C PHE A 179 5.65 -1.89 5.01
N GLU A 180 6.75 -2.22 5.69
CA GLU A 180 8.11 -2.09 5.16
C GLU A 180 8.95 -3.30 5.63
N ASN A 181 9.68 -3.93 4.70
CA ASN A 181 10.56 -5.08 4.99
C ASN A 181 9.90 -6.23 5.76
N GLY A 182 8.61 -6.49 5.51
CA GLY A 182 7.87 -7.55 6.20
C GLY A 182 7.41 -7.18 7.62
N LYS A 183 7.45 -5.90 7.99
CA LYS A 183 7.00 -5.39 9.28
C LYS A 183 5.87 -4.39 9.11
N ILE A 184 4.97 -4.37 10.08
CA ILE A 184 3.95 -3.33 10.22
C ILE A 184 4.63 -2.09 10.81
N ILE A 185 4.73 -1.01 10.04
CA ILE A 185 5.28 0.26 10.56
C ILE A 185 4.19 1.22 11.04
N TYR A 186 2.96 1.00 10.60
CA TYR A 186 1.79 1.74 11.04
C TYR A 186 0.52 0.90 10.87
N SER A 187 -0.40 1.02 11.81
CA SER A 187 -1.73 0.41 11.79
C SER A 187 -2.72 1.40 12.40
N TYR A 188 -3.81 1.64 11.68
CA TYR A 188 -4.97 2.40 12.12
C TYR A 188 -6.21 1.55 11.89
N VAL A 189 -6.97 1.30 12.96
CA VAL A 189 -8.25 0.59 12.94
C VAL A 189 -9.35 1.58 13.31
#